data_AF-A0A520N4G3-F1
#
_entry.id   AF-A0A520N4G3-F1
#
_cell.length_a   1.000
_cell.length_b   1.000
_cell.length_c   1.000
_cell.angle_alpha   90.00
_cell.angle_beta   90.00
_cell.angle_gamma   90.00
#
_symmetry.space_group_name_H-M   'P 1'
#
loop_
_entity.id
_entity.type
_entity.pdbx_description
1 polymer ?
#
loop_
_entity_poly.entity_id
_entity_poly.type
_entity_poly.pdbx_seq_one_letter_code
_entity_poly.pdbx_strand_id
1 'polypeptide(L)'
;MPIIFFQNAFFKGDTMKNLKYIFSLALLIPVAVIAQDTSNSDVEEVVVVGSQIKGASITDALPVTVLSADDIEALGVSDGDELVENLVEQGLNFFNEQEQASGGVNASRGDSGAYNLRNMGVGNTLTLLNGRRMVNNAGYQTEFIGGDFVPTVTVNTNLIPTNGLDRLEILRDGASAIYGADAVAGVVNNVLQTDYEGSSLSVRVTGYEHFDATNTDLSYKFGTSLNGGATNISLFASYRDRGRIKASEDERWYSQDYRRYLSEDDPFYVNALRNTSAYGWFQLDLPGRGVGQSWHASNDGETALADATDPRGGALLCALPGAVLTGFGTCMFDNRLGSNRSN
;
A
#
# COMPACT_ATOMS: atom_id res chain seq x y z
N MET A 1 -13.67 43.04 -0.68
CA MET A 1 -14.60 42.63 -1.75
C MET A 1 -14.40 41.13 -1.95
N PRO A 2 -15.14 40.26 -1.25
CA PRO A 2 -14.93 38.82 -1.34
C PRO A 2 -15.75 38.24 -2.49
N ILE A 3 -15.08 37.43 -3.31
CA ILE A 3 -15.66 36.67 -4.43
C ILE A 3 -16.08 35.31 -3.88
N ILE A 4 -17.37 35.00 -4.02
CA ILE A 4 -17.99 33.72 -3.67
C ILE A 4 -17.93 32.84 -4.93
N PHE A 5 -17.41 31.62 -4.80
CA PHE A 5 -17.55 30.58 -5.83
C PHE A 5 -18.71 29.65 -5.45
N PHE A 6 -19.77 29.63 -6.27
CA PHE A 6 -20.80 28.59 -6.29
C PHE A 6 -20.48 27.65 -7.45
N GLN A 7 -20.38 26.35 -7.18
CA GLN A 7 -20.30 25.32 -8.23
C GLN A 7 -21.63 24.55 -8.24
N ASN A 8 -22.44 24.80 -9.27
CA ASN A 8 -23.63 24.02 -9.58
C ASN A 8 -23.21 22.71 -10.25
N ALA A 9 -23.50 21.57 -9.61
CA ALA A 9 -23.46 20.26 -10.27
C ALA A 9 -24.87 19.90 -10.77
N PHE A 10 -24.99 19.77 -12.09
CA PHE A 10 -26.15 19.27 -12.79
C PHE A 10 -26.29 17.75 -12.52
N PHE A 11 -27.30 17.33 -11.75
CA PHE A 11 -27.63 15.91 -11.60
C PHE A 11 -28.78 15.52 -12.52
N LYS A 12 -28.51 14.54 -13.40
CA LYS A 12 -29.47 13.95 -14.34
C LYS A 12 -29.93 12.60 -13.78
N GLY A 13 -31.24 12.48 -13.54
CA GLY A 13 -32.03 11.25 -13.69
C GLY A 13 -31.81 10.08 -12.71
N ASP A 14 -32.86 9.79 -11.95
CA ASP A 14 -33.19 8.47 -11.40
C ASP A 14 -32.40 7.92 -10.20
N THR A 15 -32.39 8.64 -9.07
CA THR A 15 -32.30 8.00 -7.73
C THR A 15 -32.83 8.92 -6.62
N MET A 16 -34.13 9.27 -6.64
CA MET A 16 -34.74 10.01 -5.52
C MET A 16 -36.09 9.42 -5.09
N LYS A 17 -36.06 8.49 -4.13
CA LYS A 17 -37.25 8.18 -3.31
C LYS A 17 -37.04 8.19 -1.80
N ASN A 18 -35.81 8.27 -1.29
CA ASN A 18 -35.56 8.20 0.16
C ASN A 18 -34.95 9.49 0.78
N LEU A 19 -34.99 10.63 0.09
CA LEU A 19 -34.38 11.89 0.55
C LEU A 19 -35.30 12.76 1.44
N LYS A 20 -36.52 12.31 1.74
CA LYS A 20 -37.53 13.13 2.44
C LYS A 20 -37.43 13.16 3.97
N TYR A 21 -36.53 12.38 4.58
CA TYR A 21 -36.43 12.27 6.05
C TYR A 21 -35.19 12.92 6.67
N ILE A 22 -34.32 13.57 5.87
CA ILE A 22 -33.08 14.20 6.38
C ILE A 22 -33.29 15.70 6.72
N PHE A 23 -34.36 16.33 6.22
CA PHE A 23 -34.57 17.78 6.39
C PHE A 23 -35.39 18.21 7.61
N SER A 24 -35.87 17.28 8.45
CA SER A 24 -36.79 17.57 9.57
C SER A 24 -36.15 17.60 10.96
N LEU A 25 -34.82 17.52 11.08
CA LEU A 25 -34.10 17.54 12.37
C LEU A 25 -33.14 18.75 12.48
N ALA A 26 -33.55 19.92 11.99
CA ALA A 26 -32.71 21.12 11.95
C ALA A 26 -33.28 22.31 12.75
N LEU A 27 -34.22 22.10 13.69
CA LEU A 27 -34.85 23.22 14.41
C LEU A 27 -35.05 22.94 15.90
N LEU A 28 -33.97 23.00 16.69
CA LEU A 28 -33.98 23.21 18.15
C LEU A 28 -32.55 23.53 18.61
N ILE A 29 -32.16 24.81 18.55
CA ILE A 29 -30.95 25.32 19.21
C ILE A 29 -31.39 26.35 20.26
N PRO A 30 -31.09 26.17 21.55
CA PRO A 30 -31.11 27.27 22.51
C PRO A 30 -29.80 28.06 22.42
N VAL A 31 -29.90 29.38 22.33
CA VAL A 31 -28.76 30.30 22.43
C VAL A 31 -28.29 30.32 23.87
N ALA A 32 -27.07 29.83 24.12
CA ALA A 32 -26.37 30.01 25.39
C ALA A 32 -25.27 31.08 25.22
N VAL A 33 -25.31 32.10 26.08
CA VAL A 33 -24.26 33.10 26.26
C VAL A 33 -23.12 32.45 27.06
N ILE A 34 -21.89 32.51 26.56
CA ILE A 34 -20.69 32.12 27.33
C ILE A 34 -19.79 33.34 27.50
N ALA A 35 -19.41 33.56 28.76
CA ALA A 35 -18.58 34.64 29.26
C ALA A 35 -17.12 34.46 28.85
N GLN A 36 -16.40 35.58 28.77
CA GLN A 36 -15.01 35.67 28.37
C GLN A 36 -14.11 35.32 29.57
N ASP A 37 -13.67 34.07 29.67
CA ASP A 37 -12.66 33.66 30.65
C ASP A 37 -11.25 34.01 30.14
N THR A 38 -10.51 34.70 30.99
CA THR A 38 -9.12 35.10 30.82
C THR A 38 -8.21 33.90 30.59
N SER A 39 -7.53 33.89 29.45
CA SER A 39 -6.54 32.90 29.05
C SER A 39 -5.34 32.87 30.01
N ASN A 40 -5.35 31.92 30.93
CA ASN A 40 -4.14 31.44 31.58
C ASN A 40 -3.43 30.53 30.56
N SER A 41 -2.24 30.93 30.12
CA SER A 41 -1.43 30.12 29.20
C SER A 41 -0.82 28.95 29.99
N ASP A 42 -1.62 27.94 30.28
CA ASP A 42 -1.11 26.64 30.67
C ASP A 42 -0.47 26.03 29.42
N VAL A 43 0.86 26.00 29.41
CA VAL A 43 1.63 25.31 28.37
C VAL A 43 1.36 23.82 28.56
N GLU A 44 0.55 23.23 27.68
CA GLU A 44 0.32 21.79 27.66
C GLU A 44 1.63 21.05 27.38
N GLU A 45 2.03 20.23 28.34
CA GLU A 45 3.29 19.49 28.34
C GLU A 45 3.16 18.25 27.44
N VAL A 46 3.71 18.32 26.24
CA VAL A 46 3.69 17.20 25.28
C VAL A 46 4.82 16.21 25.60
N VAL A 47 4.45 15.01 26.06
CA VAL A 47 5.41 13.88 26.19
C VAL A 47 5.54 13.21 24.83
N VAL A 48 6.77 13.15 24.32
CA VAL A 48 7.11 12.60 23.00
C VAL A 48 7.94 11.31 23.16
N VAL A 49 7.81 10.36 22.23
CA VAL A 49 8.65 9.16 22.15
C VAL A 49 10.15 9.50 22.23
N GLY A 50 10.90 8.67 22.96
CA GLY A 50 12.35 8.80 23.11
C GLY A 50 12.77 9.46 24.42
N SER A 51 11.83 10.07 25.16
CA SER A 51 12.03 10.46 26.56
C SER A 51 11.08 9.72 27.48
N GLN A 52 11.63 9.04 28.49
CA GLN A 52 10.85 8.50 29.63
C GLN A 52 10.60 9.55 30.72
N ILE A 53 11.08 10.79 30.52
CA ILE A 53 10.91 11.90 31.45
C ILE A 53 9.74 12.74 30.96
N LYS A 54 8.66 12.76 31.75
CA LYS A 54 7.55 13.71 31.55
C LYS A 54 8.12 15.13 31.60
N GLY A 55 7.89 15.89 30.52
CA GLY A 55 8.29 17.30 30.45
C GLY A 55 9.59 17.57 29.74
N ALA A 56 10.24 16.54 29.21
CA ALA A 56 11.28 16.76 28.21
C ALA A 56 10.59 17.18 26.90
N SER A 57 10.78 18.45 26.50
CA SER A 57 10.46 18.87 25.13
C SER A 57 11.27 18.02 24.15
N ILE A 58 10.87 18.00 22.87
CA ILE A 58 11.75 17.55 21.79
C ILE A 58 13.04 18.35 21.95
N THR A 59 14.07 17.72 22.49
CA THR A 59 15.40 18.33 22.56
C THR A 59 16.01 18.09 21.18
N ASP A 60 16.81 19.04 20.68
CA ASP A 60 17.61 18.88 19.45
C ASP A 60 18.47 17.59 19.45
N ALA A 61 18.60 16.92 20.61
CA ALA A 61 19.37 15.70 20.79
C ALA A 61 18.70 14.44 20.22
N LEU A 62 17.36 14.37 20.10
CA LEU A 62 16.67 13.18 19.59
C LEU A 62 16.04 13.44 18.22
N PRO A 63 16.30 12.59 17.22
CA PRO A 63 15.78 12.78 15.87
C PRO A 63 14.29 12.37 15.81
N VAL A 64 13.38 13.09 16.43
CA VAL A 64 11.94 12.79 16.35
C VAL A 64 11.28 13.57 15.22
N THR A 65 10.50 12.89 14.39
CA THR A 65 9.57 13.52 13.45
C THR A 65 8.17 13.48 14.08
N VAL A 66 7.43 14.58 14.03
CA VAL A 66 6.05 14.65 14.51
C VAL A 66 5.16 15.08 13.35
N LEU A 67 4.13 14.29 13.06
CA LEU A 67 3.03 14.68 12.16
C LEU A 67 1.83 15.02 13.04
N SER A 68 1.35 16.25 12.94
CA SER A 68 0.17 16.71 13.68
C SER A 68 -1.13 16.16 13.08
N ALA A 69 -2.24 16.28 13.81
CA ALA A 69 -3.57 15.97 13.29
C ALA A 69 -3.89 16.74 12.00
N ASP A 70 -3.48 18.00 11.90
CA ASP A 70 -3.67 18.84 10.71
C ASP A 70 -2.87 18.31 9.51
N ASP A 71 -1.64 17.83 9.74
CA ASP A 71 -0.82 17.21 8.69
C ASP A 71 -1.48 15.91 8.19
N ILE A 72 -1.96 15.07 9.12
CA ILE A 72 -2.63 13.80 8.81
C ILE A 72 -3.94 14.05 8.04
N GLU A 73 -4.71 15.07 8.44
CA GLU A 73 -5.92 15.48 7.74
C GLU A 73 -5.61 16.03 6.34
N ALA A 74 -4.53 16.81 6.20
CA ALA A 74 -4.09 17.35 4.92
C ALA A 74 -3.60 16.27 3.93
N LEU A 75 -2.97 15.19 4.43
CA LEU A 75 -2.67 14.01 3.63
C LEU A 75 -3.94 13.32 3.13
N GLY A 76 -5.05 13.52 3.83
CA GLY A 76 -6.34 12.97 3.44
C GLY A 76 -6.35 11.45 3.51
N VAL A 77 -5.58 10.83 4.39
CA VAL A 77 -5.44 9.36 4.46
C VAL A 77 -6.74 8.71 4.95
N SER A 78 -7.12 7.61 4.32
CA SER A 78 -8.27 6.80 4.69
C SER A 78 -7.90 5.82 5.81
N ASP A 79 -6.68 5.29 5.86
CA ASP A 79 -6.23 4.33 6.89
C ASP A 79 -4.75 4.40 7.26
N GLY A 80 -4.36 3.49 8.14
CA GLY A 80 -3.00 3.35 8.60
C GLY A 80 -2.04 2.91 7.50
N ASP A 81 -2.48 2.17 6.48
CA ASP A 81 -1.60 1.78 5.36
C ASP A 81 -1.29 2.99 4.47
N GLU A 82 -2.31 3.75 4.08
CA GLU A 82 -2.14 5.00 3.34
C GLU A 82 -1.38 6.03 4.18
N LEU A 83 -1.59 6.07 5.50
CA LEU A 83 -0.80 6.91 6.39
C LEU A 83 0.68 6.57 6.32
N VAL A 84 1.04 5.28 6.42
CA VAL A 84 2.47 4.91 6.37
C VAL A 84 3.07 5.13 4.99
N GLU A 85 2.35 4.86 3.91
CA GLU A 85 2.82 5.09 2.53
C GLU A 85 3.19 6.56 2.26
N ASN A 86 2.56 7.50 2.98
CA ASN A 86 2.85 8.93 2.87
C ASN A 86 4.00 9.41 3.77
N LEU A 87 4.61 8.53 4.59
CA LEU A 87 5.75 8.90 5.44
C LEU A 87 7.07 8.84 4.67
N VAL A 88 7.90 9.86 4.85
CA VAL A 88 9.24 9.92 4.22
C VAL A 88 10.16 8.83 4.76
N GLU A 89 10.00 8.45 6.03
CA GLU A 89 10.78 7.42 6.69
C GLU A 89 10.32 6.00 6.35
N GLN A 90 9.18 5.83 5.69
CA GLN A 90 8.62 4.51 5.39
C GLN A 90 9.39 3.83 4.26
N GLY A 91 9.74 2.57 4.49
CA GLY A 91 10.32 1.65 3.53
C GLY A 91 9.26 0.82 2.81
N LEU A 92 9.69 -0.22 2.12
CA LEU A 92 8.80 -1.04 1.33
C LEU A 92 8.06 -2.05 2.22
N ASN A 93 6.75 -2.09 2.11
CA ASN A 93 5.95 -3.22 2.58
C ASN A 93 5.75 -4.16 1.39
N PHE A 94 6.27 -5.39 1.49
CA PHE A 94 6.11 -6.36 0.41
C PHE A 94 4.82 -7.15 0.63
N PHE A 95 3.90 -7.01 -0.31
CA PHE A 95 2.71 -7.83 -0.43
C PHE A 95 2.90 -8.68 -1.68
N ASN A 96 3.48 -9.86 -1.51
CA ASN A 96 3.87 -10.66 -2.66
C ASN A 96 2.64 -11.34 -3.29
N GLU A 97 1.99 -10.65 -4.24
CA GLU A 97 0.98 -11.26 -5.12
C GLU A 97 1.62 -12.26 -6.09
N GLN A 98 2.90 -12.06 -6.42
CA GLN A 98 3.65 -12.87 -7.37
C GLN A 98 4.11 -14.21 -6.78
N GLU A 99 4.05 -14.34 -5.45
CA GLU A 99 4.37 -15.55 -4.72
C GLU A 99 3.11 -16.11 -4.06
N GLN A 100 2.13 -16.47 -4.90
CA GLN A 100 0.97 -17.31 -4.55
C GLN A 100 1.34 -18.58 -3.75
N ALA A 101 2.63 -18.95 -3.68
CA ALA A 101 3.13 -20.18 -3.06
C ALA A 101 3.75 -20.02 -1.66
N SER A 102 4.19 -18.83 -1.22
CA SER A 102 4.96 -18.70 0.04
C SER A 102 4.19 -18.09 1.19
N GLY A 103 3.12 -17.34 0.91
CA GLY A 103 2.36 -16.68 1.97
C GLY A 103 1.62 -17.62 2.94
N GLY A 104 1.51 -18.92 2.64
CA GLY A 104 0.70 -19.83 3.43
C GLY A 104 -0.72 -19.29 3.67
N VAL A 105 -1.41 -19.82 4.69
CA VAL A 105 -2.77 -19.37 5.01
C VAL A 105 -2.81 -18.00 5.71
N ASN A 106 -1.70 -17.61 6.37
CA ASN A 106 -1.65 -16.47 7.28
C ASN A 106 -0.84 -15.25 6.76
N ALA A 107 -0.29 -15.28 5.54
CA ALA A 107 0.35 -14.08 5.00
C ALA A 107 -0.67 -12.98 4.71
N SER A 108 -0.16 -11.77 4.88
CA SER A 108 -0.85 -10.54 4.50
C SER A 108 -0.92 -10.42 2.98
N ARG A 109 -2.08 -10.03 2.46
CA ARG A 109 -2.38 -9.91 1.02
C ARG A 109 -2.84 -8.49 0.66
N GLY A 110 -2.12 -7.49 1.18
CA GLY A 110 -2.52 -6.08 1.06
C GLY A 110 -3.68 -5.70 2.00
N ASP A 111 -3.95 -6.52 3.02
CA ASP A 111 -4.94 -6.31 4.08
C ASP A 111 -4.30 -5.87 5.42
N SER A 112 -2.97 -5.84 5.49
CA SER A 112 -2.23 -5.34 6.64
C SER A 112 -1.13 -4.36 6.22
N GLY A 113 -1.07 -3.20 6.85
CA GLY A 113 0.06 -2.28 6.73
C GLY A 113 1.04 -2.48 7.88
N ALA A 114 2.29 -2.07 7.69
CA ALA A 114 3.31 -2.07 8.74
C ALA A 114 4.26 -0.89 8.64
N TYR A 115 4.82 -0.51 9.79
CA TYR A 115 5.91 0.44 9.84
C TYR A 115 7.23 -0.26 9.50
N ASN A 116 7.87 0.18 8.41
CA ASN A 116 9.19 -0.31 7.99
C ASN A 116 10.15 0.87 7.88
N LEU A 117 10.62 1.41 9.02
CA LEU A 117 11.45 2.61 8.98
C LEU A 117 12.77 2.35 8.25
N ARG A 118 13.05 3.16 7.21
CA ARG A 118 14.26 3.12 6.37
C ARG A 118 14.55 1.78 5.72
N ASN A 119 13.52 0.97 5.49
CA ASN A 119 13.67 -0.36 4.93
C ASN A 119 14.58 -1.28 5.77
N MET A 120 14.61 -1.07 7.10
CA MET A 120 15.34 -1.91 8.06
C MET A 120 14.54 -3.14 8.51
N GLY A 121 13.32 -3.29 8.02
CA GLY A 121 12.47 -4.44 8.24
C GLY A 121 11.24 -4.15 9.07
N VAL A 122 10.14 -4.83 8.73
CA VAL A 122 8.81 -4.63 9.31
C VAL A 122 8.70 -5.10 10.77
N GLY A 123 9.64 -5.96 11.19
CA GLY A 123 9.76 -6.42 12.58
C GLY A 123 10.72 -5.59 13.45
N ASN A 124 11.44 -4.63 12.84
CA ASN A 124 12.45 -3.83 13.51
C ASN A 124 11.96 -2.43 13.91
N THR A 125 10.67 -2.14 13.73
CA THR A 125 10.04 -0.92 14.19
C THR A 125 9.02 -1.21 15.28
N LEU A 126 9.19 -0.61 16.45
CA LEU A 126 8.22 -0.75 17.52
C LEU A 126 7.02 0.18 17.29
N THR A 127 5.81 -0.39 17.31
CA THR A 127 4.56 0.38 17.21
C THR A 127 3.90 0.56 18.58
N LEU A 128 3.62 1.81 18.94
CA LEU A 128 2.94 2.22 20.16
C LEU A 128 1.59 2.89 19.84
N LEU A 129 0.65 2.73 20.75
CA LEU A 129 -0.60 3.49 20.81
C LEU A 129 -0.66 4.18 22.18
N ASN A 130 -0.68 5.51 22.20
CA ASN A 130 -0.61 6.30 23.44
C ASN A 130 0.53 5.86 24.37
N GLY A 131 1.71 5.60 23.80
CA GLY A 131 2.90 5.15 24.52
C GLY A 131 2.89 3.68 24.97
N ARG A 132 1.86 2.90 24.65
CA ARG A 132 1.76 1.47 24.99
C ARG A 132 1.99 0.59 23.78
N ARG A 133 2.76 -0.49 23.96
CA ARG A 133 3.08 -1.45 22.88
C ARG A 133 1.80 -2.07 22.33
N MET A 134 1.63 -2.02 21.01
CA MET A 134 0.55 -2.72 20.33
C MET A 134 0.87 -4.21 20.18
N VAL A 135 -0.17 -5.02 20.02
CA VAL A 135 -0.04 -6.47 19.82
C VAL A 135 0.14 -6.74 18.33
N ASN A 136 1.11 -7.61 18.01
CA ASN A 136 1.32 -8.05 16.64
C ASN A 136 0.07 -8.76 16.10
N ASN A 137 -0.20 -8.61 14.81
CA ASN A 137 -1.31 -9.29 14.17
C ASN A 137 -1.05 -10.81 14.10
N ALA A 138 -2.11 -11.60 13.87
CA ALA A 138 -1.99 -13.06 13.75
C ALA A 138 -1.38 -13.51 12.41
N GLY A 139 -1.29 -12.60 11.45
CA GLY A 139 -0.65 -12.84 10.17
C GLY A 139 0.84 -12.53 10.19
N TYR A 140 1.45 -12.54 9.02
CA TYR A 140 2.81 -12.06 8.85
C TYR A 140 2.94 -11.30 7.53
N GLN A 141 3.94 -10.44 7.46
CA GLN A 141 4.43 -9.84 6.23
C GLN A 141 5.73 -10.53 5.83
N THR A 142 6.12 -10.42 4.57
CA THR A 142 7.39 -10.96 4.08
C THR A 142 8.39 -9.84 3.88
N GLU A 143 9.65 -10.13 4.18
CA GLU A 143 10.75 -9.20 3.99
C GLU A 143 11.85 -9.86 3.17
N PHE A 144 12.39 -9.13 2.19
CA PHE A 144 13.49 -9.64 1.37
C PHE A 144 14.83 -9.43 2.06
N ILE A 145 15.34 -10.47 2.71
CA ILE A 145 16.60 -10.44 3.47
C ILE A 145 17.54 -11.51 2.91
N GLY A 146 18.76 -11.11 2.55
CA GLY A 146 19.81 -12.06 2.18
C GLY A 146 19.53 -12.86 0.90
N GLY A 147 18.64 -12.36 0.03
CA GLY A 147 18.28 -13.03 -1.23
C GLY A 147 17.02 -13.88 -1.18
N ASP A 148 16.34 -13.95 -0.02
CA ASP A 148 15.12 -14.74 0.17
C ASP A 148 14.06 -13.96 0.96
N PHE A 149 12.79 -14.38 0.88
CA PHE A 149 11.69 -13.78 1.63
C PHE A 149 11.51 -14.48 2.98
N VAL A 150 11.61 -13.71 4.07
CA VAL A 150 11.47 -14.21 5.44
C VAL A 150 10.14 -13.72 6.04
N PRO A 151 9.33 -14.60 6.66
CA PRO A 151 8.11 -14.21 7.33
C PRO A 151 8.39 -13.47 8.64
N THR A 152 7.78 -12.31 8.81
CA THR A 152 7.95 -11.44 9.97
C THR A 152 6.59 -10.97 10.48
N VAL A 153 6.36 -11.12 11.79
CA VAL A 153 5.11 -10.72 12.45
C VAL A 153 5.24 -9.30 12.95
N THR A 154 4.24 -8.46 12.71
CA THR A 154 4.25 -7.04 13.06
C THR A 154 2.85 -6.54 13.42
N VAL A 155 2.73 -5.29 13.84
CA VAL A 155 1.44 -4.67 14.13
C VAL A 155 0.78 -4.28 12.81
N ASN A 156 -0.50 -4.59 12.64
CA ASN A 156 -1.27 -4.11 11.49
C ASN A 156 -1.67 -2.65 11.70
N THR A 157 -1.11 -1.74 10.89
CA THR A 157 -1.39 -0.30 10.98
C THR A 157 -2.84 0.05 10.69
N ASN A 158 -3.56 -0.78 9.92
CA ASN A 158 -4.99 -0.59 9.64
C ASN A 158 -5.89 -0.70 10.88
N LEU A 159 -5.36 -1.18 12.01
CA LEU A 159 -6.07 -1.20 13.29
C LEU A 159 -6.04 0.16 14.02
N ILE A 160 -5.23 1.11 13.53
CA ILE A 160 -5.08 2.43 14.13
C ILE A 160 -6.16 3.35 13.54
N PRO A 161 -7.01 3.98 14.35
CA PRO A 161 -8.03 4.90 13.86
C PRO A 161 -7.38 6.25 13.48
N THR A 162 -7.02 6.42 12.20
CA THR A 162 -6.33 7.62 11.70
C THR A 162 -7.13 8.90 11.92
N ASN A 163 -8.47 8.83 11.86
CA ASN A 163 -9.37 9.95 12.13
C ASN A 163 -9.38 10.41 13.60
N GLY A 164 -8.82 9.60 14.50
CA GLY A 164 -8.70 9.86 15.93
C GLY A 164 -7.29 10.19 16.39
N LEU A 165 -6.33 10.30 15.46
CA LEU A 165 -4.96 10.68 15.79
C LEU A 165 -4.88 12.16 16.13
N ASP A 166 -4.25 12.45 17.26
CA ASP A 166 -3.77 13.78 17.62
C ASP A 166 -2.44 14.08 16.92
N ARG A 167 -1.57 13.07 16.90
CA ARG A 167 -0.28 13.12 16.21
C ARG A 167 0.33 11.74 16.04
N LEU A 168 1.26 11.65 15.09
CA LEU A 168 2.17 10.54 14.91
C LEU A 168 3.58 10.98 15.29
N GLU A 169 4.22 10.25 16.20
CA GLU A 169 5.60 10.52 16.62
C GLU A 169 6.51 9.41 16.11
N ILE A 170 7.54 9.75 15.35
CA ILE A 170 8.50 8.80 14.78
C ILE A 170 9.87 9.10 15.38
N LEU A 171 10.29 8.26 16.32
CA LEU A 171 11.67 8.23 16.78
C LEU A 171 12.50 7.44 15.79
N ARG A 172 13.43 8.16 15.17
CA ARG A 172 14.30 7.69 14.09
C ARG A 172 15.58 7.01 14.56
N ASP A 173 15.76 6.88 15.87
CA ASP A 173 16.93 6.26 16.47
C ASP A 173 16.57 4.89 17.08
N GLY A 174 17.55 3.98 17.11
CA GLY A 174 17.40 2.69 17.73
C GLY A 174 17.19 2.84 19.24
N ALA A 175 16.04 2.38 19.74
CA ALA A 175 15.63 2.57 21.12
C ALA A 175 15.48 1.25 21.89
N SER A 176 16.18 0.19 21.45
CA SER A 176 16.07 -1.15 22.03
C SER A 176 16.44 -1.20 23.51
N ALA A 177 17.33 -0.33 23.98
CA ALA A 177 17.70 -0.24 25.39
C ALA A 177 16.54 0.22 26.30
N ILE A 178 15.63 1.03 25.77
CA ILE A 178 14.50 1.60 26.52
C ILE A 178 13.25 0.75 26.29
N TYR A 179 12.98 0.41 25.05
CA TYR A 179 11.71 -0.19 24.68
C TYR A 179 11.78 -1.70 24.43
N GLY A 180 12.95 -2.28 24.16
CA GLY A 180 13.13 -3.72 23.89
C GLY A 180 13.48 -4.05 22.44
N ALA A 181 13.60 -5.35 22.14
CA ALA A 181 14.22 -5.86 20.90
C ALA A 181 13.57 -5.37 19.60
N ASP A 182 12.26 -5.06 19.57
CA ASP A 182 11.59 -4.61 18.34
C ASP A 182 11.95 -3.17 17.92
N ALA A 183 12.62 -2.39 18.78
CA ALA A 183 12.92 -0.97 18.53
C ALA A 183 14.32 -0.75 17.92
N VAL A 184 14.73 -1.56 16.94
CA VAL A 184 16.07 -1.48 16.32
C VAL A 184 16.15 -0.34 15.30
N ALA A 185 15.18 -0.25 14.40
CA ALA A 185 15.08 0.80 13.39
C ALA A 185 14.52 2.11 13.96
N GLY A 186 13.66 1.99 14.97
CA GLY A 186 13.01 3.12 15.62
C GLY A 186 11.75 2.75 16.37
N VAL A 187 11.01 3.78 16.74
CA VAL A 187 9.72 3.67 17.46
C VAL A 187 8.72 4.62 16.83
N VAL A 188 7.52 4.12 16.54
CA VAL A 188 6.40 4.93 16.09
C VAL A 188 5.31 4.92 17.15
N ASN A 189 4.88 6.09 17.59
CA ASN A 189 3.78 6.25 18.53
C ASN A 189 2.62 6.98 17.90
N ASN A 190 1.50 6.27 17.87
CA ASN A 190 0.21 6.74 17.42
C ASN A 190 -0.50 7.35 18.64
N VAL A 191 -0.54 8.67 18.71
CA VAL A 191 -1.18 9.37 19.81
C VAL A 191 -2.61 9.70 19.41
N LEU A 192 -3.58 9.22 20.17
CA LEU A 192 -4.99 9.51 19.95
C LEU A 192 -5.41 10.79 20.67
N GLN A 193 -6.42 11.46 20.14
CA GLN A 193 -7.08 12.61 20.78
C GLN A 193 -7.82 12.14 22.05
N THR A 194 -7.20 12.31 23.23
CA THR A 194 -7.74 11.79 24.49
C THR A 194 -8.79 12.69 25.15
N ASP A 195 -8.87 13.94 24.72
CA ASP A 195 -9.65 15.04 25.28
C ASP A 195 -10.61 15.66 24.26
N TYR A 196 -10.83 14.97 23.13
CA TYR A 196 -11.80 15.39 22.13
C TYR A 196 -13.21 15.52 22.73
N GLU A 197 -13.87 16.65 22.48
CA GLU A 197 -15.26 16.88 22.85
C GLU A 197 -16.14 17.08 21.62
N GLY A 198 -17.23 16.34 21.55
CA GLY A 198 -18.23 16.43 20.49
C GLY A 198 -18.34 15.16 19.64
N SER A 199 -18.87 15.31 18.43
CA SER A 199 -19.08 14.19 17.50
C SER A 199 -18.75 14.60 16.07
N SER A 200 -18.06 13.75 15.33
CA SER A 200 -17.82 13.93 13.90
C SER A 200 -18.13 12.63 13.15
N LEU A 201 -18.77 12.78 11.99
CA LEU A 201 -19.07 11.72 11.03
C LEU A 201 -18.49 12.15 9.69
N SER A 202 -17.63 11.32 9.13
CA SER A 202 -17.08 11.51 7.78
C SER A 202 -17.46 10.33 6.90
N VAL A 203 -17.83 10.64 5.66
CA VAL A 203 -18.13 9.67 4.62
C VAL A 203 -17.33 10.06 3.39
N ARG A 204 -16.54 9.13 2.86
CA ARG A 204 -15.76 9.30 1.65
C ARG A 204 -16.11 8.18 0.67
N VAL A 205 -16.29 8.56 -0.59
CA VAL A 205 -16.50 7.63 -1.70
C VAL A 205 -15.48 7.94 -2.77
N THR A 206 -14.65 6.96 -3.12
CA THR A 206 -13.59 7.09 -4.11
C THR A 206 -13.87 6.16 -5.28
N GLY A 207 -13.99 6.72 -6.48
CA GLY A 207 -14.13 5.97 -7.73
C GLY A 207 -12.86 6.05 -8.56
N TYR A 208 -12.69 5.09 -9.47
CA TYR A 208 -11.55 5.04 -10.39
C TYR A 208 -12.05 5.26 -11.83
N GLU A 209 -11.31 6.03 -12.64
CA GLU A 209 -11.76 6.37 -13.99
C GLU A 209 -11.84 5.17 -14.95
N HIS A 210 -10.95 4.19 -14.76
CA HIS A 210 -10.78 3.04 -15.67
C HIS A 210 -11.24 1.72 -15.05
N PHE A 211 -11.78 1.75 -13.84
CA PHE A 211 -12.18 0.55 -13.11
C PHE A 211 -13.57 0.72 -12.50
N ASP A 212 -14.32 -0.37 -12.45
CA ASP A 212 -15.66 -0.36 -11.84
C ASP A 212 -15.59 -0.30 -10.30
N ALA A 213 -14.41 -0.50 -9.73
CA ALA A 213 -14.18 -0.45 -8.30
C ALA A 213 -14.59 0.91 -7.71
N THR A 214 -15.21 0.86 -6.54
CA THR A 214 -15.53 2.02 -5.73
C THR A 214 -15.17 1.69 -4.29
N ASN A 215 -14.47 2.60 -3.62
CA ASN A 215 -14.19 2.49 -2.20
C ASN A 215 -15.15 3.37 -1.43
N THR A 216 -15.60 2.89 -0.28
CA THR A 216 -16.42 3.65 0.66
C THR A 216 -15.76 3.60 2.03
N ASP A 217 -15.43 4.78 2.57
CA ASP A 217 -14.92 4.96 3.92
C ASP A 217 -15.96 5.68 4.78
N LEU A 218 -16.19 5.15 5.97
CA LEU A 218 -17.01 5.74 7.01
C LEU A 218 -16.14 5.87 8.26
N SER A 219 -16.04 7.08 8.81
CA SER A 219 -15.38 7.29 10.09
C SER A 219 -16.26 8.09 11.04
N TYR A 220 -16.28 7.66 12.30
CA TYR A 220 -17.02 8.28 13.36
C TYR A 220 -16.11 8.49 14.55
N LYS A 221 -16.11 9.70 15.10
CA LYS A 221 -15.48 10.00 16.38
C LYS A 221 -16.46 10.67 17.31
N PHE A 222 -16.43 10.27 18.56
CA PHE A 222 -17.21 10.87 19.63
C PHE A 222 -16.30 11.06 20.84
N GLY A 223 -16.49 12.15 21.55
CA GLY A 223 -15.84 12.36 22.82
C GLY A 223 -16.66 13.25 23.75
N THR A 224 -16.52 12.99 25.04
CA THR A 224 -17.19 13.76 26.08
C THR A 224 -16.33 13.86 27.32
N SER A 225 -16.41 15.02 27.96
CA SER A 225 -15.79 15.30 29.23
C SER A 225 -16.84 15.25 30.34
N LEU A 226 -16.51 14.53 31.40
CA LEU A 226 -17.34 14.36 32.58
C LEU A 226 -16.63 14.98 33.79
N ASN A 227 -17.41 15.29 34.84
CA ASN A 227 -16.90 15.82 36.10
C ASN A 227 -16.07 17.11 35.94
N GLY A 228 -16.42 17.95 34.96
CA GLY A 228 -15.72 19.22 34.70
C GLY A 228 -14.28 19.04 34.20
N GLY A 229 -14.02 18.07 33.32
CA GLY A 229 -12.68 17.82 32.76
C GLY A 229 -11.92 16.67 33.42
N ALA A 230 -12.37 16.14 34.55
CA ALA A 230 -11.63 15.10 35.27
C ALA A 230 -11.72 13.71 34.64
N THR A 231 -12.62 13.50 33.67
CA THR A 231 -12.77 12.23 32.98
C THR A 231 -13.14 12.44 31.53
N ASN A 232 -12.28 12.02 30.61
CA ASN A 232 -12.55 12.05 29.19
C ASN A 232 -12.86 10.65 28.69
N ILE A 233 -13.93 10.53 27.91
CA ILE A 233 -14.32 9.29 27.24
C ILE A 233 -14.34 9.59 25.75
N SER A 234 -13.51 8.89 24.98
CA SER A 234 -13.48 8.97 23.53
C SER A 234 -13.79 7.62 22.88
N LEU A 235 -14.46 7.67 21.73
CA LEU A 235 -14.81 6.54 20.89
C LEU A 235 -14.43 6.88 19.46
N PHE A 236 -13.64 6.01 18.85
CA PHE A 236 -13.26 6.08 17.43
C PHE A 236 -13.72 4.80 16.74
N ALA A 237 -14.43 4.96 15.62
CA ALA A 237 -14.88 3.85 14.80
C ALA A 237 -14.62 4.18 13.34
N SER A 238 -14.12 3.19 12.60
CA SER A 238 -13.92 3.28 11.16
C SER A 238 -14.47 2.02 10.49
N TYR A 239 -15.00 2.19 9.29
CA TYR A 239 -15.44 1.12 8.42
C TYR A 239 -15.01 1.45 7.00
N ARG A 240 -14.35 0.49 6.35
CA ARG A 240 -13.94 0.60 4.96
C ARG A 240 -14.48 -0.59 4.18
N ASP A 241 -15.02 -0.29 3.01
CA ASP A 241 -15.30 -1.26 1.96
C ASP A 241 -14.52 -0.87 0.70
N ARG A 242 -13.70 -1.79 0.18
CA ARG A 242 -12.88 -1.58 -1.02
C ARG A 242 -13.45 -2.37 -2.17
N GLY A 243 -13.70 -1.69 -3.29
CA GLY A 243 -14.10 -2.32 -4.53
C GLY A 243 -12.98 -3.21 -5.05
N ARG A 244 -13.34 -4.43 -5.48
CA ARG A 244 -12.40 -5.29 -6.18
C ARG A 244 -12.16 -4.73 -7.58
N ILE A 245 -10.90 -4.67 -8.00
CA ILE A 245 -10.55 -4.44 -9.40
C ILE A 245 -10.28 -5.80 -10.03
N LYS A 246 -11.07 -6.18 -11.04
CA LYS A 246 -10.85 -7.46 -11.72
C LYS A 246 -9.77 -7.30 -12.79
N ALA A 247 -8.91 -8.32 -12.92
CA ALA A 247 -7.95 -8.37 -14.02
C ALA A 247 -8.60 -8.19 -15.40
N SER A 248 -9.85 -8.64 -15.58
CA SER A 248 -10.61 -8.50 -16.82
C SER A 248 -11.02 -7.07 -17.19
N GLU A 249 -10.94 -6.13 -16.24
CA GLU A 249 -11.25 -4.72 -16.50
C GLU A 249 -10.14 -4.01 -17.28
N ASP A 250 -8.91 -4.55 -17.24
CA ASP A 250 -7.78 -4.07 -18.02
C ASP A 250 -7.25 -5.16 -18.94
N GLU A 251 -7.26 -4.89 -20.24
CA GLU A 251 -6.75 -5.82 -21.24
C GLU A 251 -5.27 -6.18 -20.99
N ARG A 252 -4.47 -5.34 -20.34
CA ARG A 252 -3.06 -5.65 -20.02
C ARG A 252 -2.93 -6.78 -18.99
N TRP A 253 -3.89 -6.91 -18.08
CA TRP A 253 -3.83 -7.89 -16.99
C TRP A 253 -4.51 -9.21 -17.34
N TYR A 254 -5.53 -9.19 -18.21
CA TYR A 254 -6.27 -10.40 -18.60
C TYR A 254 -5.92 -10.92 -20.01
N SER A 255 -5.32 -10.10 -20.88
CA SER A 255 -5.00 -10.54 -22.24
C SER A 255 -4.05 -11.73 -22.23
N GLN A 256 -4.61 -12.88 -22.55
CA GLN A 256 -3.83 -14.08 -22.80
C GLN A 256 -3.25 -14.07 -24.21
N ASP A 257 -3.76 -13.26 -25.14
CA ASP A 257 -3.32 -13.21 -26.54
C ASP A 257 -2.38 -12.02 -26.79
N TYR A 258 -1.09 -12.31 -26.93
CA TYR A 258 -0.09 -11.27 -27.17
C TYR A 258 0.20 -11.01 -28.66
N ARG A 259 -0.50 -11.68 -29.58
CA ARG A 259 -0.31 -11.47 -31.04
C ARG A 259 -0.58 -10.05 -31.49
N ARG A 260 -1.43 -9.31 -30.76
CA ARG A 260 -1.71 -7.88 -31.01
C ARG A 260 -0.47 -6.97 -30.94
N TYR A 261 0.60 -7.43 -30.31
CA TYR A 261 1.88 -6.70 -30.21
C TYR A 261 2.86 -7.05 -31.32
N LEU A 262 2.51 -8.00 -32.20
CA LEU A 262 3.34 -8.48 -33.30
C LEU A 262 2.76 -8.05 -34.64
N SER A 263 3.63 -7.85 -35.64
CA SER A 263 3.19 -7.69 -37.03
C SER A 263 2.66 -9.02 -37.59
N GLU A 264 1.76 -8.98 -38.56
CA GLU A 264 1.25 -10.20 -39.22
C GLU A 264 2.35 -11.03 -39.90
N ASP A 265 3.42 -10.36 -40.34
CA ASP A 265 4.61 -10.98 -40.93
C ASP A 265 5.61 -11.47 -39.86
N ASP A 266 5.36 -11.19 -38.58
CA ASP A 266 6.22 -11.64 -37.50
C ASP A 266 6.13 -13.17 -37.44
N PRO A 267 7.27 -13.90 -37.41
CA PRO A 267 7.23 -15.33 -37.25
C PRO A 267 6.31 -15.69 -36.07
N PHE A 268 6.35 -15.00 -34.92
CA PHE A 268 5.58 -15.36 -33.71
C PHE A 268 4.08 -15.04 -33.81
N TYR A 269 3.60 -14.51 -34.95
CA TYR A 269 2.19 -14.38 -35.28
C TYR A 269 1.54 -15.74 -35.61
N VAL A 270 1.62 -16.69 -34.68
CA VAL A 270 1.02 -18.02 -34.76
C VAL A 270 -0.13 -18.14 -33.77
N ASN A 271 -1.08 -19.06 -34.00
CA ASN A 271 -2.28 -19.25 -33.17
C ASN A 271 -2.02 -19.55 -31.67
N ALA A 272 -0.77 -19.67 -31.24
CA ALA A 272 -0.32 -20.20 -29.96
C ALA A 272 0.53 -19.23 -29.10
N LEU A 273 0.67 -17.94 -29.45
CA LEU A 273 1.28 -16.97 -28.54
C LEU A 273 0.28 -16.57 -27.43
N ARG A 274 -0.04 -17.55 -26.60
CA ARG A 274 -0.98 -17.42 -25.49
C ARG A 274 -0.24 -17.57 -24.18
N ASN A 275 -0.36 -16.58 -23.30
CA ASN A 275 0.12 -16.71 -21.93
C ASN A 275 -1.02 -17.24 -21.05
N THR A 276 -1.09 -18.56 -20.91
CA THR A 276 -2.03 -19.23 -19.99
C THR A 276 -1.38 -19.61 -18.66
N SER A 277 -0.19 -19.09 -18.38
CA SER A 277 0.51 -19.34 -17.12
C SER A 277 -0.34 -18.83 -15.95
N ALA A 278 -0.53 -19.68 -14.94
CA ALA A 278 -1.08 -19.27 -13.65
C ALA A 278 0.00 -18.68 -12.72
N TYR A 279 1.26 -18.66 -13.16
CA TYR A 279 2.41 -18.15 -12.41
C TYR A 279 2.91 -16.86 -13.04
N GLY A 280 3.63 -16.01 -12.28
CA GLY A 280 4.13 -14.70 -12.73
C GLY A 280 5.16 -14.72 -13.88
N TRP A 281 5.39 -15.87 -14.49
CA TRP A 281 6.28 -16.06 -15.63
C TRP A 281 5.44 -16.23 -16.90
N PHE A 282 5.86 -15.59 -18.00
CA PHE A 282 5.22 -15.79 -19.29
C PHE A 282 5.42 -17.25 -19.73
N GLN A 283 4.34 -17.92 -20.13
CA GLN A 283 4.41 -19.24 -20.75
C GLN A 283 4.33 -19.07 -22.26
N LEU A 284 5.31 -19.63 -22.97
CA LEU A 284 5.34 -19.70 -24.42
C LEU A 284 5.02 -21.15 -24.83
N ASP A 285 3.76 -21.41 -25.21
CA ASP A 285 3.36 -22.72 -25.70
C ASP A 285 3.65 -22.83 -27.20
N LEU A 286 4.61 -23.70 -27.54
CA LEU A 286 4.95 -24.03 -28.93
C LEU A 286 4.41 -25.43 -29.27
N PRO A 287 3.15 -25.58 -29.72
CA PRO A 287 2.60 -26.88 -30.09
C PRO A 287 3.24 -27.37 -31.40
N GLY A 288 4.31 -28.15 -31.29
CA GLY A 288 4.96 -28.80 -32.43
C GLY A 288 4.24 -30.09 -32.86
N ARG A 289 3.73 -30.13 -34.09
CA ARG A 289 3.43 -31.39 -34.80
C ARG A 289 4.57 -31.70 -35.76
N GLY A 290 5.71 -32.07 -35.21
CA GLY A 290 6.78 -32.72 -35.96
C GLY A 290 8.01 -31.87 -36.24
N VAL A 291 9.10 -32.61 -36.41
CA VAL A 291 10.44 -32.17 -36.78
C VAL A 291 10.39 -31.43 -38.13
N GLY A 292 10.98 -30.23 -38.22
CA GLY A 292 11.14 -29.49 -39.48
C GLY A 292 10.13 -28.35 -39.74
N GLN A 293 9.30 -27.95 -38.77
CA GLN A 293 8.60 -26.65 -38.82
C GLN A 293 9.53 -25.53 -38.34
N SER A 294 9.28 -24.30 -38.79
CA SER A 294 10.10 -23.08 -38.60
C SER A 294 10.45 -22.71 -37.14
N TRP A 295 9.86 -23.41 -36.17
CA TRP A 295 10.01 -23.23 -34.72
C TRP A 295 10.97 -24.20 -34.06
N HIS A 296 11.23 -25.34 -34.70
CA HIS A 296 12.19 -26.33 -34.23
C HIS A 296 13.53 -25.97 -34.82
N ALA A 297 14.40 -25.39 -34.01
CA ALA A 297 15.72 -25.06 -34.48
C ALA A 297 16.58 -26.31 -34.75
N SER A 298 16.13 -27.53 -34.40
CA SER A 298 16.85 -28.77 -34.73
C SER A 298 15.92 -29.94 -35.12
N ASN A 299 16.49 -30.89 -35.88
CA ASN A 299 15.86 -32.17 -36.24
C ASN A 299 15.57 -33.11 -35.04
N ASP A 300 16.02 -32.78 -33.83
CA ASP A 300 15.69 -33.49 -32.58
C ASP A 300 14.62 -32.79 -31.72
N GLY A 301 14.13 -31.63 -32.17
CA GLY A 301 13.13 -30.84 -31.45
C GLY A 301 13.69 -29.95 -30.34
N GLU A 302 15.01 -29.87 -30.15
CA GLU A 302 15.62 -28.97 -29.17
C GLU A 302 15.71 -27.53 -29.69
N THR A 303 15.51 -26.54 -28.81
CA THR A 303 15.67 -25.12 -29.12
C THR A 303 16.17 -24.40 -27.87
N ALA A 304 17.15 -23.50 -28.05
CA ALA A 304 17.74 -22.74 -26.97
C ALA A 304 17.32 -21.26 -27.04
N LEU A 305 17.29 -20.60 -25.88
CA LEU A 305 17.06 -19.16 -25.75
C LEU A 305 18.38 -18.43 -25.47
N ALA A 306 18.58 -17.30 -26.14
CA ALA A 306 19.69 -16.39 -25.88
C ALA A 306 19.18 -14.96 -25.71
N ASP A 307 19.87 -14.18 -24.88
CA ASP A 307 19.62 -12.75 -24.72
C ASP A 307 20.18 -11.98 -25.93
N ALA A 308 19.30 -11.36 -26.71
CA ALA A 308 19.68 -10.63 -27.91
C ALA A 308 20.43 -9.34 -27.61
N THR A 309 20.37 -8.88 -26.36
CA THR A 309 21.06 -7.67 -25.88
C THR A 309 22.40 -7.97 -25.24
N ASP A 310 22.70 -9.24 -24.91
CA ASP A 310 23.95 -9.61 -24.24
C ASP A 310 25.14 -9.59 -25.22
N PRO A 311 26.09 -8.65 -25.06
CA PRO A 311 27.24 -8.54 -25.94
C PRO A 311 28.27 -9.66 -25.72
N ARG A 312 28.15 -10.45 -24.63
CA ARG A 312 29.10 -11.51 -24.27
C ARG A 312 28.91 -12.81 -25.05
N GLY A 313 27.84 -12.92 -25.82
CA GLY A 313 27.60 -14.08 -26.68
C GLY A 313 26.16 -14.24 -27.12
N GLY A 314 25.20 -13.77 -26.31
CA GLY A 314 23.78 -13.87 -26.64
C GLY A 314 23.41 -13.20 -27.98
N ALA A 315 23.89 -11.97 -28.22
CA ALA A 315 23.67 -11.27 -29.48
C ALA A 315 24.26 -12.01 -30.71
N LEU A 316 25.39 -12.72 -30.53
CA LEU A 316 26.01 -13.51 -31.60
C LEU A 316 25.20 -14.78 -31.92
N LEU A 317 24.62 -15.41 -30.89
CA LEU A 317 23.72 -16.55 -31.06
C LEU A 317 22.43 -16.13 -31.77
N CYS A 318 21.93 -14.92 -31.49
CA CYS A 318 20.76 -14.35 -32.16
C CYS A 318 21.01 -13.90 -33.60
N ALA A 319 22.27 -13.80 -34.02
CA ALA A 319 22.64 -13.50 -35.41
C ALA A 319 22.85 -14.77 -36.26
N LEU A 320 22.72 -15.97 -35.68
CA LEU A 320 22.88 -17.22 -36.42
C LEU A 320 21.77 -17.39 -37.47
N PRO A 321 22.08 -17.96 -38.65
CA PRO A 321 21.06 -18.29 -39.66
C PRO A 321 19.99 -19.22 -39.07
N GLY A 322 18.73 -18.81 -39.13
CA GLY A 322 17.60 -19.55 -38.57
C GLY A 322 17.27 -19.21 -37.11
N ALA A 323 18.02 -18.31 -36.46
CA ALA A 323 17.60 -17.73 -35.19
C ALA A 323 16.39 -16.80 -35.39
N VAL A 324 15.46 -16.83 -34.45
CA VAL A 324 14.21 -16.05 -34.49
C VAL A 324 14.10 -15.17 -33.24
N LEU A 325 13.98 -13.85 -33.42
CA LEU A 325 13.83 -12.89 -32.32
C LEU A 325 12.44 -12.99 -31.70
N THR A 326 12.35 -13.24 -30.39
CA THR A 326 11.08 -13.44 -29.68
C THR A 326 10.25 -12.16 -29.48
N GLY A 327 10.82 -10.99 -29.80
CA GLY A 327 10.23 -9.69 -29.49
C GLY A 327 10.41 -9.23 -28.03
N PHE A 328 10.94 -10.08 -27.14
CA PHE A 328 11.14 -9.79 -25.71
C PHE A 328 12.61 -9.64 -25.32
N GLY A 329 13.43 -9.11 -26.23
CA GLY A 329 14.88 -8.96 -26.00
C GLY A 329 15.66 -10.28 -26.02
N THR A 330 15.03 -11.39 -26.42
CA THR A 330 15.67 -12.71 -26.55
C THR A 330 15.48 -13.26 -27.96
N CYS A 331 16.21 -14.31 -28.32
CA CYS A 331 16.00 -15.09 -29.54
C CYS A 331 15.98 -16.59 -29.25
N MET A 332 15.34 -17.34 -30.14
CA MET A 332 15.37 -18.79 -30.18
C MET A 332 16.29 -19.25 -31.31
N PHE A 333 17.16 -20.24 -31.06
CA PHE A 333 18.14 -20.72 -32.04
C PHE A 333 18.49 -22.21 -31.84
N ASP A 334 19.16 -22.79 -32.84
CA ASP A 334 19.60 -24.20 -32.82
C ASP A 334 20.82 -24.35 -31.92
N ASN A 335 20.71 -25.17 -30.88
CA ASN A 335 21.81 -25.41 -29.95
C ASN A 335 23.01 -26.12 -30.62
N ARG A 336 22.83 -26.74 -31.80
CA ARG A 336 23.90 -27.33 -32.61
C ARG A 336 24.66 -26.30 -33.44
N LEU A 337 24.04 -25.16 -33.75
CA LEU A 337 24.70 -24.02 -34.40
C LEU A 337 25.55 -23.20 -33.41
N GLY A 338 25.27 -23.31 -32.11
CA GLY A 338 25.95 -22.61 -31.02
C GLY A 338 27.20 -23.30 -30.45
N SER A 339 28.07 -23.89 -31.29
CA SER A 339 29.29 -24.56 -30.78
C SER A 339 30.33 -23.60 -30.18
N ASN A 340 30.13 -22.28 -30.29
CA ASN A 340 30.88 -21.28 -29.52
C ASN A 340 30.23 -21.13 -28.13
N ARG A 341 30.37 -22.17 -27.30
CA ARG A 341 30.17 -22.04 -25.86
C ARG A 341 31.35 -21.22 -25.31
N SER A 342 31.20 -19.91 -25.25
CA SER A 342 32.07 -19.07 -24.43
C SER A 342 31.86 -19.47 -22.97
N ASN A 343 32.91 -20.02 -22.35
CA ASN A 343 33.13 -19.86 -20.92
C ASN A 343 33.31 -18.37 -20.59
#